data_AF-A0A955CCS1-F1
#
_entry.id   AF-A0A955CCS1-F1
#
_cell.length_a   1.000
_cell.length_b   1.000
_cell.length_c   1.000
_cell.angle_alpha   90.00
_cell.angle_beta   90.00
_cell.angle_gamma   90.00
#
_symmetry.space_group_name_H-M   'P 1'
#
loop_
_entity.id
_entity.type
_entity.pdbx_description
1 polymer ?
#
loop_
_entity_poly.entity_id
_entity_poly.type
_entity_poly.pdbx_seq_one_letter_code
_entity_poly.pdbx_strand_id
1 'polypeptide(L)'
;MVLETELLPYLQWLISGGADGFGALWKYVAVVFGIGFFGIIAGFALSMARHGVLRGGDLVYSTLSGGAKEMTETSLRRVMALARLAVKEALRRRVLMALAVFFVILLFASWFLSTDRQEPGRLYISFVLTASTYLTLLVALVLSAFSLPTDFKSKTIYTVVTKPVRAGEIILGRILGFTFVGTLLLLAMGVASYVFVVRSLSHDHALPASDVERVVNARDEFEGYRGHTTLGGEHRHDFELDTEGMGRTKTTNGHSHAVRKSSAGYAVGPPEGFLQARVPKYGKIRFLDRQGVPKDRGISVGSEWSYRSFIDGNTPAAAIWKFGDVDATLLREDEQGQYLPLALIVRVFRTHKGVIGRPITGQIQLRNPEDPEIASDPIPFQALDQQVDQQQISRILKDAKTRENIDLIDDLVSDKGELEVVVQCLDRGMYFGFAQADCYIRLTDGSPVVNVMKVYLSIWVQMV
;
A
#
# COMPACT_ATOMS: atom_id res chain seq x y z
N MET A 1 22.57 0.76 -8.07
CA MET A 1 21.25 1.40 -8.07
C MET A 1 20.23 0.33 -7.71
N VAL A 2 19.43 0.50 -6.64
CA VAL A 2 18.20 -0.30 -6.54
C VAL A 2 17.31 0.33 -7.59
N LEU A 3 17.20 -0.30 -8.77
CA LEU A 3 16.28 0.12 -9.80
C LEU A 3 14.88 -0.13 -9.26
N GLU A 4 14.32 0.86 -8.58
CA GLU A 4 12.88 0.89 -8.33
C GLU A 4 12.21 0.98 -9.70
N THR A 5 11.70 -0.17 -10.16
CA THR A 5 10.83 -0.24 -11.32
C THR A 5 9.50 0.38 -10.93
N GLU A 6 8.92 1.16 -11.85
CA GLU A 6 7.59 1.70 -11.62
C GLU A 6 6.60 0.57 -11.32
N LEU A 7 5.77 0.79 -10.31
CA LEU A 7 4.68 -0.12 -9.99
C LEU A 7 3.65 -0.04 -11.10
N LEU A 8 3.58 -1.08 -11.92
CA LEU A 8 2.61 -1.15 -13.00
C LEU A 8 1.18 -1.18 -12.45
N PRO A 9 0.22 -0.49 -13.08
CA PRO A 9 -1.19 -0.67 -12.82
C PRO A 9 -1.58 -2.16 -12.79
N TYR A 10 -2.45 -2.56 -11.86
CA TYR A 10 -2.75 -3.98 -11.59
C TYR A 10 -3.10 -4.79 -12.85
N LEU A 11 -3.95 -4.27 -13.74
CA LEU A 11 -4.33 -4.96 -14.96
C LEU A 11 -3.17 -5.07 -15.96
N GLN A 12 -2.34 -4.02 -16.05
CA GLN A 12 -1.12 -4.03 -16.85
C GLN A 12 -0.15 -5.08 -16.31
N TRP A 13 0.12 -5.08 -15.00
CA TRP A 13 0.95 -6.09 -14.34
C TRP A 13 0.44 -7.52 -14.58
N LEU A 14 -0.87 -7.75 -14.48
CA LEU A 14 -1.48 -9.07 -14.61
C LEU A 14 -1.44 -9.60 -16.06
N ILE A 15 -1.81 -8.77 -17.04
CA ILE A 15 -2.08 -9.22 -18.42
C ILE A 15 -0.90 -8.94 -19.35
N SER A 16 -0.46 -7.68 -19.46
CA SER A 16 0.51 -7.25 -20.48
C SER A 16 1.96 -7.30 -20.00
N GLY A 17 2.20 -6.97 -18.74
CA GLY A 17 3.54 -6.77 -18.17
C GLY A 17 4.11 -5.37 -18.46
N GLY A 18 5.40 -5.22 -18.18
CA GLY A 18 6.16 -3.98 -18.41
C GLY A 18 6.85 -3.98 -19.77
N ALA A 19 7.72 -2.99 -20.02
CA ALA A 19 8.44 -2.85 -21.30
C ALA A 19 9.23 -4.11 -21.72
N ASP A 20 9.79 -4.84 -20.74
CA ASP A 20 10.72 -5.94 -20.98
C ASP A 20 10.16 -7.35 -20.66
N GLY A 21 8.84 -7.52 -20.53
CA GLY A 21 8.33 -8.88 -20.32
C GLY A 21 6.83 -9.06 -20.17
N PHE A 22 6.41 -10.32 -20.31
CA PHE A 22 5.01 -10.73 -20.22
C PHE A 22 4.37 -10.45 -18.85
N GLY A 23 3.05 -10.24 -18.86
CA GLY A 23 2.23 -10.13 -17.65
C GLY A 23 2.34 -11.35 -16.74
N ALA A 24 2.04 -11.13 -15.46
CA ALA A 24 2.16 -12.15 -14.43
C ALA A 24 1.34 -13.41 -14.76
N LEU A 25 0.15 -13.26 -15.36
CA LEU A 25 -0.71 -14.38 -15.76
C LEU A 25 0.03 -15.35 -16.70
N TRP A 26 0.67 -14.84 -17.74
CA TRP A 26 1.41 -15.66 -18.71
C TRP A 26 2.63 -16.31 -18.08
N LYS A 27 3.30 -15.62 -17.15
CA LYS A 27 4.39 -16.20 -16.36
C LYS A 27 3.89 -17.36 -15.50
N TYR A 28 2.75 -17.22 -14.82
CA TYR A 28 2.16 -18.32 -14.05
C TYR A 28 1.80 -19.50 -14.93
N VAL A 29 1.15 -19.24 -16.07
CA VAL A 29 0.84 -20.28 -17.06
C VAL A 29 2.11 -21.00 -17.51
N ALA A 30 3.18 -20.25 -17.86
CA ALA A 30 4.46 -20.82 -18.25
C ALA A 30 5.11 -21.65 -17.13
N VAL A 31 5.03 -21.22 -15.87
CA VAL A 31 5.51 -21.98 -14.72
C VAL A 31 4.74 -23.29 -14.56
N VAL A 32 3.40 -23.26 -14.67
CA VAL A 32 2.56 -24.48 -14.60
C VAL A 32 2.94 -25.46 -15.70
N PHE A 33 3.07 -24.99 -16.94
CA PHE A 33 3.53 -25.84 -18.06
C PHE A 33 4.96 -26.34 -17.84
N GLY A 34 5.85 -25.51 -17.30
CA GLY A 34 7.23 -25.88 -16.97
C GLY A 34 7.29 -26.99 -15.93
N ILE A 35 6.58 -26.85 -14.81
CA ILE A 35 6.48 -27.90 -13.77
C ILE A 35 5.88 -29.18 -14.36
N GLY A 36 4.84 -29.07 -15.18
CA GLY A 36 4.25 -30.21 -15.87
C GLY A 36 5.25 -30.91 -16.78
N PHE A 37 6.01 -30.17 -17.58
CA PHE A 37 7.04 -30.68 -18.48
C PHE A 37 8.18 -31.37 -17.72
N PHE A 38 8.72 -30.75 -16.68
CA PHE A 38 9.73 -31.37 -15.83
C PHE A 38 9.19 -32.60 -15.10
N GLY A 39 7.93 -32.58 -14.68
CA GLY A 39 7.24 -33.73 -14.10
C GLY A 39 7.15 -34.91 -15.07
N ILE A 40 6.86 -34.65 -16.35
CA ILE A 40 6.86 -35.67 -17.42
C ILE A 40 8.27 -36.23 -17.64
N ILE A 41 9.30 -35.37 -17.71
CA ILE A 41 10.70 -35.80 -17.87
C ILE A 41 11.13 -36.67 -16.68
N ALA A 42 10.86 -36.23 -15.45
CA ALA A 42 11.20 -36.97 -14.24
C ALA A 42 10.44 -38.31 -14.20
N GLY A 43 9.15 -38.30 -14.55
CA GLY A 43 8.33 -39.50 -14.68
C GLY A 43 8.89 -40.48 -15.70
N PHE A 44 9.33 -39.99 -16.86
CA PHE A 44 9.98 -40.81 -17.89
C PHE A 44 11.31 -41.39 -17.41
N ALA A 45 12.17 -40.60 -16.76
CA ALA A 45 13.43 -41.08 -16.20
C ALA A 45 13.22 -42.18 -15.15
N LEU A 46 12.26 -42.00 -14.23
CA LEU A 46 11.91 -42.99 -13.22
C LEU A 46 11.30 -44.26 -13.85
N SER A 47 10.44 -44.09 -14.85
CA SER A 47 9.80 -45.21 -15.56
C SER A 47 10.82 -46.03 -16.34
N MET A 48 11.74 -45.35 -17.03
CA MET A 48 12.89 -45.95 -17.72
C MET A 48 13.79 -46.74 -16.76
N ALA A 49 14.14 -46.16 -15.61
CA ALA A 49 14.99 -46.82 -14.62
C ALA A 49 14.37 -48.09 -14.04
N ARG A 50 13.04 -48.14 -13.89
CA ARG A 50 12.32 -49.29 -13.30
C ARG A 50 11.90 -50.35 -14.32
N HIS A 51 11.53 -49.96 -15.54
CA HIS A 51 10.87 -50.85 -16.50
C HIS A 51 11.60 -50.96 -17.85
N GLY A 52 12.70 -50.23 -18.05
CA GLY A 52 13.42 -50.11 -19.31
C GLY A 52 12.87 -49.00 -20.23
N VAL A 53 13.63 -48.62 -21.25
CA VAL A 53 13.33 -47.44 -22.11
C VAL A 53 11.99 -47.56 -22.83
N LEU A 54 11.73 -48.69 -23.49
CA LEU A 54 10.53 -48.88 -24.31
C LEU A 54 9.25 -48.92 -23.45
N ARG A 55 9.19 -49.82 -22.46
CA ARG A 55 8.04 -49.90 -21.53
C ARG A 55 7.88 -48.62 -20.71
N GLY A 56 8.98 -47.96 -20.37
CA GLY A 56 8.96 -46.69 -19.67
C GLY A 56 8.28 -45.59 -20.47
N GLY A 57 8.59 -45.53 -21.77
CA GLY A 57 7.93 -44.63 -22.73
C GLY A 57 6.44 -44.94 -22.90
N ASP A 58 6.06 -46.21 -23.04
CA ASP A 58 4.66 -46.62 -23.16
C ASP A 58 3.81 -46.21 -21.94
N LEU A 59 4.38 -46.33 -20.73
CA LEU A 59 3.72 -45.87 -19.50
C LEU A 59 3.48 -44.35 -19.50
N VAL A 60 4.47 -43.56 -19.92
CA VAL A 60 4.32 -42.10 -19.98
C VAL A 60 3.32 -41.71 -21.07
N TYR A 61 3.41 -42.33 -22.25
CA TYR A 61 2.48 -42.06 -23.36
C TYR A 61 1.04 -42.44 -23.00
N SER A 62 0.81 -43.61 -22.40
CA SER A 62 -0.53 -44.03 -21.96
C SER A 62 -1.08 -43.11 -20.87
N THR A 63 -0.23 -42.62 -19.95
CA THR A 63 -0.64 -41.65 -18.93
C THR A 63 -1.02 -40.30 -19.54
N LEU A 64 -0.22 -39.79 -20.48
CA LEU A 64 -0.49 -38.51 -21.15
C LEU A 64 -1.73 -38.56 -22.04
N SER A 65 -1.85 -39.58 -22.90
CA SER A 65 -3.00 -39.77 -23.78
C SER A 65 -4.28 -40.07 -22.99
N GLY A 66 -4.18 -40.85 -21.92
CA GLY A 66 -5.26 -41.10 -20.96
C GLY A 66 -5.71 -39.82 -20.28
N GLY A 67 -4.78 -39.01 -19.75
CA GLY A 67 -5.09 -37.73 -19.12
C GLY A 67 -5.68 -36.70 -20.08
N ALA A 68 -5.17 -36.60 -21.31
CA ALA A 68 -5.72 -35.72 -22.35
C ALA A 68 -7.17 -36.12 -22.70
N LYS A 69 -7.43 -37.43 -22.87
CA LYS A 69 -8.79 -37.94 -23.07
C LYS A 69 -9.68 -37.64 -21.88
N GLU A 70 -9.18 -37.82 -20.66
CA GLU A 70 -9.89 -37.50 -19.43
C GLU A 70 -10.33 -36.03 -19.40
N MET A 71 -9.43 -35.09 -19.75
CA MET A 71 -9.73 -33.66 -19.87
C MET A 71 -10.87 -33.39 -20.86
N THR A 72 -10.81 -33.94 -22.06
CA THR A 72 -11.85 -33.71 -23.10
C THR A 72 -13.21 -34.26 -22.72
N GLU A 73 -13.24 -35.34 -21.94
CA GLU A 73 -14.50 -35.95 -21.57
C GLU A 73 -15.06 -35.39 -20.25
N THR A 74 -14.29 -34.57 -19.50
CA THR A 74 -14.73 -34.02 -18.20
C THR A 74 -16.10 -33.36 -18.29
N SER A 75 -17.00 -33.72 -17.38
CA SER A 75 -18.33 -33.08 -17.33
C SER A 75 -18.41 -32.07 -16.20
N LEU A 76 -18.76 -30.83 -16.54
CA LEU A 76 -18.97 -29.75 -15.56
C LEU A 76 -20.01 -30.15 -14.51
N ARG A 77 -21.06 -30.90 -14.89
CA ARG A 77 -22.12 -31.31 -13.97
C ARG A 77 -21.63 -32.27 -12.87
N ARG A 78 -20.76 -33.24 -13.20
CA ARG A 78 -20.16 -34.15 -12.20
C ARG A 78 -19.19 -33.41 -11.30
N VAL A 79 -18.35 -32.55 -11.88
CA VAL A 79 -17.39 -31.71 -11.14
C VAL A 79 -18.11 -30.81 -10.13
N MET A 80 -19.19 -30.14 -10.54
CA MET A 80 -19.98 -29.28 -9.63
C MET A 80 -20.70 -30.07 -8.53
N ALA A 81 -21.15 -31.30 -8.82
CA ALA A 81 -21.73 -32.18 -7.80
C ALA A 81 -20.69 -32.58 -6.74
N LEU A 82 -19.47 -32.91 -7.17
CA LEU A 82 -18.34 -33.21 -6.28
C LEU A 82 -17.87 -31.96 -5.51
N ALA A 83 -17.84 -30.80 -6.15
CA ALA A 83 -17.53 -29.54 -5.48
C ALA A 83 -18.54 -29.24 -4.37
N ARG A 84 -19.84 -29.41 -4.63
CA ARG A 84 -20.87 -29.24 -3.60
C ARG A 84 -20.72 -30.23 -2.44
N LEU A 85 -20.26 -31.46 -2.70
CA LEU A 85 -19.94 -32.42 -1.66
C LEU A 85 -18.75 -31.95 -0.82
N ALA A 86 -17.67 -31.51 -1.46
CA ALA A 86 -16.48 -30.98 -0.79
C ALA A 86 -16.80 -29.74 0.07
N VAL A 87 -17.69 -28.85 -0.39
CA VAL A 87 -18.19 -27.70 0.39
C VAL A 87 -18.89 -28.17 1.67
N LYS A 88 -19.83 -29.11 1.57
CA LYS A 88 -20.55 -29.65 2.74
C LYS A 88 -19.60 -30.31 3.73
N GLU A 89 -18.61 -31.02 3.21
CA GLU A 89 -17.57 -31.68 4.00
C GLU A 89 -16.71 -30.65 4.77
N ALA A 90 -16.22 -29.62 4.08
CA ALA A 90 -15.40 -28.57 4.66
C ALA A 90 -16.15 -27.79 5.76
N LEU A 91 -17.42 -27.44 5.52
CA LEU A 91 -18.26 -26.76 6.53
C LEU A 91 -18.47 -27.62 7.78
N ARG A 92 -18.64 -28.94 7.62
CA ARG A 92 -18.80 -29.88 8.75
C ARG A 92 -17.50 -30.08 9.53
N ARG A 93 -16.35 -29.92 8.89
CA ARG A 93 -15.01 -30.03 9.52
C ARG A 93 -14.62 -28.80 10.35
N ARG A 94 -15.59 -27.98 10.77
CA ARG A 94 -15.37 -26.79 11.61
C ARG A 94 -14.46 -25.75 10.97
N VAL A 95 -14.41 -25.64 9.63
CA VAL A 95 -13.69 -24.55 8.95
C VAL A 95 -14.20 -23.18 9.39
N LEU A 96 -15.49 -23.08 9.75
CA LEU A 96 -16.07 -21.87 10.36
C LEU A 96 -15.47 -21.50 11.72
N MET A 97 -14.76 -22.40 12.41
CA MET A 97 -14.01 -22.05 13.61
C MET A 97 -12.86 -21.11 13.29
N ALA A 98 -12.31 -21.13 12.07
CA ALA A 98 -11.35 -20.10 11.66
C ALA A 98 -11.99 -18.72 11.72
N LEU A 99 -13.24 -18.57 11.26
CA LEU A 99 -13.96 -17.30 11.38
C LEU A 99 -14.17 -16.89 12.85
N ALA A 100 -14.51 -17.84 13.73
CA ALA A 100 -14.63 -17.57 15.16
C ALA A 100 -13.29 -17.14 15.79
N VAL A 101 -12.21 -17.84 15.48
CA VAL A 101 -10.84 -17.48 15.91
C VAL A 101 -10.47 -16.10 15.38
N PHE A 102 -10.84 -15.77 14.15
CA PHE A 102 -10.61 -14.44 13.58
C PHE A 102 -11.32 -13.35 14.37
N PHE A 103 -12.60 -13.54 14.72
CA PHE A 103 -13.32 -12.59 15.57
C PHE A 103 -12.66 -12.43 16.94
N VAL A 104 -12.18 -13.52 17.55
CA VAL A 104 -11.41 -13.44 18.80
C VAL A 104 -10.14 -12.61 18.60
N ILE A 105 -9.40 -12.81 17.51
CA ILE A 105 -8.21 -12.00 17.19
C ILE A 105 -8.58 -10.51 17.08
N LEU A 106 -9.68 -10.16 16.40
CA LEU A 106 -10.13 -8.77 16.30
C LEU A 106 -10.52 -8.17 17.66
N LEU A 107 -11.19 -8.94 18.52
CA LEU A 107 -11.54 -8.50 19.88
C LEU A 107 -10.29 -8.18 20.71
N PHE A 108 -9.27 -9.05 20.67
CA PHE A 108 -8.00 -8.78 21.34
C PHE A 108 -7.27 -7.60 20.69
N ALA A 109 -7.29 -7.48 19.36
CA ALA A 109 -6.67 -6.37 18.65
C ALA A 109 -7.19 -5.01 19.12
N SER A 110 -8.49 -4.92 19.42
CA SER A 110 -9.11 -3.70 19.93
C SER A 110 -8.50 -3.20 21.26
N TRP A 111 -7.86 -4.07 22.06
CA TRP A 111 -7.19 -3.66 23.29
C TRP A 111 -5.75 -3.20 23.03
N PHE A 112 -5.06 -3.78 22.04
CA PHE A 112 -3.65 -3.48 21.79
C PHE A 112 -3.41 -2.38 20.75
N LEU A 113 -4.42 -2.06 19.93
CA LEU A 113 -4.32 -1.04 18.90
C LEU A 113 -4.83 0.31 19.42
N SER A 114 -3.95 1.29 19.48
CA SER A 114 -4.23 2.67 19.90
C SER A 114 -4.25 3.64 18.71
N THR A 115 -4.99 4.74 18.85
CA THR A 115 -5.07 5.83 17.85
C THR A 115 -4.10 6.98 18.14
N ASP A 116 -3.30 6.87 19.21
CA ASP A 116 -2.28 7.83 19.62
C ASP A 116 -1.04 7.89 18.69
N ARG A 117 -0.90 6.92 17.77
CA ARG A 117 0.24 6.84 16.84
C ARG A 117 0.06 7.74 15.62
N GLN A 118 1.17 8.13 14.99
CA GLN A 118 1.21 9.04 13.83
C GLN A 118 0.43 8.56 12.59
N GLU A 119 0.38 7.24 12.32
CA GLU A 119 -0.39 6.66 11.21
C GLU A 119 -1.19 5.43 11.68
N PRO A 120 -2.28 5.61 12.44
CA PRO A 120 -3.01 4.49 13.03
C PRO A 120 -3.73 3.66 11.94
N GLY A 121 -4.23 4.29 10.88
CA GLY A 121 -4.87 3.58 9.77
C GLY A 121 -3.98 2.49 9.14
N ARG A 122 -2.69 2.79 8.95
CA ARG A 122 -1.71 1.82 8.43
C ARG A 122 -1.51 0.64 9.39
N LEU A 123 -1.43 0.91 10.70
CA LEU A 123 -1.29 -0.12 11.72
C LEU A 123 -2.50 -1.06 11.72
N TYR A 124 -3.71 -0.51 11.76
CA TYR A 124 -4.96 -1.29 11.77
C TYR A 124 -5.10 -2.13 10.50
N ILE A 125 -4.90 -1.55 9.31
CA ILE A 125 -4.98 -2.27 8.03
C ILE A 125 -3.93 -3.39 7.95
N SER A 126 -2.67 -3.10 8.30
CA SER A 126 -1.60 -4.11 8.24
C SER A 126 -1.88 -5.29 9.17
N PHE A 127 -2.41 -5.02 10.37
CA PHE A 127 -2.78 -6.07 11.32
C PHE A 127 -3.89 -6.98 10.79
N VAL A 128 -5.02 -6.42 10.36
CA VAL A 128 -6.18 -7.23 9.91
C VAL A 128 -5.87 -8.01 8.63
N LEU A 129 -5.07 -7.44 7.72
CA LEU A 129 -4.62 -8.12 6.50
C LEU A 129 -3.64 -9.26 6.81
N THR A 130 -2.70 -9.04 7.72
CA THR A 130 -1.74 -10.07 8.13
C THR A 130 -2.45 -11.24 8.82
N ALA A 131 -3.34 -10.94 9.76
CA ALA A 131 -4.16 -11.95 10.43
C ALA A 131 -5.02 -12.72 9.43
N SER A 132 -5.65 -12.02 8.47
CA SER A 132 -6.46 -12.64 7.42
C SER A 132 -5.63 -13.57 6.52
N THR A 133 -4.44 -13.11 6.12
CA THR A 133 -3.53 -13.86 5.24
C THR A 133 -3.09 -15.17 5.91
N TYR A 134 -2.49 -15.09 7.11
CA TYR A 134 -1.96 -16.28 7.77
C TYR A 134 -3.05 -17.28 8.15
N LEU A 135 -4.20 -16.81 8.63
CA LEU A 135 -5.28 -17.71 8.99
C LEU A 135 -5.88 -18.41 7.76
N THR A 136 -6.07 -17.68 6.67
CA THR A 136 -6.63 -18.26 5.43
C THR A 136 -5.67 -19.28 4.83
N LEU A 137 -4.37 -18.97 4.76
CA LEU A 137 -3.36 -19.89 4.26
C LEU A 137 -3.24 -21.14 5.13
N LEU A 138 -3.29 -21.00 6.46
CA LEU A 138 -3.27 -22.13 7.38
C LEU A 138 -4.48 -23.05 7.17
N VAL A 139 -5.68 -22.48 7.04
CA VAL A 139 -6.91 -23.23 6.80
C VAL A 139 -6.88 -23.95 5.45
N ALA A 140 -6.45 -23.27 4.39
CA ALA A 140 -6.34 -23.85 3.06
C ALA A 140 -5.33 -25.01 3.04
N LEU A 141 -4.17 -24.85 3.67
CA LEU A 141 -3.15 -25.88 3.80
C LEU A 141 -3.68 -27.11 4.56
N VAL A 142 -4.31 -26.93 5.71
CA VAL A 142 -4.88 -28.03 6.51
C VAL A 142 -6.00 -28.73 5.76
N LEU A 143 -6.92 -27.98 5.16
CA LEU A 143 -8.05 -28.54 4.42
C LEU A 143 -7.57 -29.35 3.21
N SER A 144 -6.61 -28.82 2.46
CA SER A 144 -6.02 -29.49 1.31
C SER A 144 -5.28 -30.77 1.74
N ALA A 145 -4.34 -30.66 2.68
CA ALA A 145 -3.47 -31.75 3.10
C ALA A 145 -4.23 -32.94 3.71
N PHE A 146 -5.30 -32.68 4.47
CA PHE A 146 -6.06 -33.75 5.14
C PHE A 146 -7.29 -34.23 4.36
N SER A 147 -7.68 -33.57 3.27
CA SER A 147 -8.89 -33.94 2.52
C SER A 147 -8.87 -35.39 2.03
N LEU A 148 -7.90 -35.75 1.20
CA LEU A 148 -7.75 -37.09 0.63
C LEU A 148 -7.36 -38.14 1.67
N PRO A 149 -6.37 -37.93 2.56
CA PRO A 149 -6.02 -38.93 3.56
C PRO A 149 -7.19 -39.32 4.47
N THR A 150 -8.03 -38.36 4.85
CA THR A 150 -9.21 -38.65 5.68
C THR A 150 -10.25 -39.47 4.90
N ASP A 151 -10.40 -39.20 3.61
CA ASP A 151 -11.28 -39.96 2.71
C ASP A 151 -10.84 -41.42 2.55
N PHE A 152 -9.53 -41.66 2.44
CA PHE A 152 -8.97 -43.01 2.44
C PHE A 152 -9.20 -43.71 3.78
N LYS A 153 -8.93 -43.02 4.90
CA LYS A 153 -9.11 -43.56 6.26
C LYS A 153 -10.58 -43.93 6.54
N SER A 154 -11.52 -43.08 6.11
CA SER A 154 -12.95 -43.31 6.27
C SER A 154 -13.57 -44.25 5.24
N LYS A 155 -12.78 -44.73 4.27
CA LYS A 155 -13.21 -45.56 3.13
C LYS A 155 -14.28 -44.90 2.25
N THR A 156 -14.50 -43.60 2.38
CA THR A 156 -15.51 -42.85 1.62
C THR A 156 -15.16 -42.83 0.13
N ILE A 157 -13.88 -42.67 -0.21
CA ILE A 157 -13.42 -42.62 -1.60
C ILE A 157 -13.77 -43.88 -2.40
N TYR A 158 -13.75 -45.06 -1.78
CA TYR A 158 -14.11 -46.33 -2.42
C TYR A 158 -15.57 -46.38 -2.86
N THR A 159 -16.44 -45.58 -2.23
CA THR A 159 -17.85 -45.46 -2.63
C THR A 159 -18.07 -44.41 -3.73
N VAL A 160 -17.12 -43.50 -3.91
CA VAL A 160 -17.17 -42.47 -4.95
C VAL A 160 -16.67 -43.04 -6.28
N VAL A 161 -15.58 -43.81 -6.24
CA VAL A 161 -14.95 -44.40 -7.43
C VAL A 161 -15.76 -45.55 -8.06
N THR A 162 -16.79 -46.08 -7.38
CA THR A 162 -17.72 -47.04 -7.99
C THR A 162 -18.73 -46.39 -8.92
N LYS A 163 -18.90 -45.07 -8.83
CA LYS A 163 -19.70 -44.28 -9.78
C LYS A 163 -18.83 -43.94 -11.00
N PRO A 164 -19.42 -43.71 -12.19
CA PRO A 164 -18.67 -43.35 -13.40
C PRO A 164 -18.15 -41.91 -13.31
N VAL A 165 -17.22 -41.67 -12.39
CA VAL A 165 -16.59 -40.39 -12.07
C VAL A 165 -15.09 -40.59 -12.15
N ARG A 166 -14.40 -39.72 -12.87
CA ARG A 166 -12.97 -39.88 -13.14
C ARG A 166 -12.12 -39.26 -12.03
N ALA A 167 -10.86 -39.66 -11.92
CA ALA A 167 -9.97 -39.20 -10.86
C ALA A 167 -9.73 -37.68 -10.91
N GLY A 168 -9.53 -37.13 -12.11
CA GLY A 168 -9.39 -35.69 -12.34
C GLY A 168 -10.65 -34.91 -11.98
N GLU A 169 -11.84 -35.49 -12.18
CA GLU A 169 -13.11 -34.84 -11.76
C GLU A 169 -13.21 -34.75 -10.23
N ILE A 170 -12.74 -35.77 -9.50
CA ILE A 170 -12.71 -35.78 -8.03
C ILE A 170 -11.78 -34.69 -7.50
N ILE A 171 -10.57 -34.59 -8.05
CA ILE A 171 -9.57 -33.59 -7.65
C ILE A 171 -10.07 -32.19 -7.97
N LEU A 172 -10.54 -31.95 -9.21
CA LEU A 172 -11.06 -30.66 -9.64
C LEU A 172 -12.28 -30.22 -8.81
N GLY A 173 -13.18 -31.16 -8.51
CA GLY A 173 -14.31 -30.92 -7.62
C GLY A 173 -13.86 -30.48 -6.23
N ARG A 174 -12.85 -31.13 -5.65
CA ARG A 174 -12.29 -30.73 -4.35
C ARG A 174 -11.64 -29.35 -4.39
N ILE A 175 -10.83 -29.06 -5.40
CA ILE A 175 -10.19 -27.75 -5.59
C ILE A 175 -11.27 -26.67 -5.64
N LEU A 176 -12.24 -26.78 -6.55
CA LEU A 176 -13.33 -25.79 -6.68
C LEU A 176 -14.16 -25.66 -5.39
N GLY A 177 -14.44 -26.77 -4.71
CA GLY A 177 -15.19 -26.77 -3.46
C GLY A 177 -14.45 -26.06 -2.32
N PHE A 178 -13.16 -26.31 -2.17
CA PHE A 178 -12.33 -25.67 -1.14
C PHE A 178 -12.03 -24.21 -1.47
N THR A 179 -11.77 -23.89 -2.74
CA THR A 179 -11.68 -22.50 -3.21
C THR A 179 -12.96 -21.74 -2.90
N PHE A 180 -14.15 -22.32 -3.14
CA PHE A 180 -15.42 -21.68 -2.83
C PHE A 180 -15.59 -21.42 -1.33
N VAL A 181 -15.29 -22.40 -0.47
CA VAL A 181 -15.35 -22.24 0.99
C VAL A 181 -14.35 -21.18 1.47
N GLY A 182 -13.12 -21.22 0.98
CA GLY A 182 -12.10 -20.22 1.27
C GLY A 182 -12.49 -18.83 0.80
N THR A 183 -13.16 -18.71 -0.35
CA THR A 183 -13.69 -17.44 -0.87
C THR A 183 -14.74 -16.86 0.07
N LEU A 184 -15.71 -17.67 0.52
CA LEU A 184 -16.73 -17.22 1.47
C LEU A 184 -16.14 -16.82 2.83
N LEU A 185 -15.17 -17.60 3.32
CA LEU A 185 -14.44 -17.29 4.54
C LEU A 185 -13.71 -15.94 4.42
N LEU A 186 -12.94 -15.77 3.35
CA LEU A 186 -12.17 -14.55 3.11
C LEU A 186 -13.06 -13.33 2.88
N LEU A 187 -14.21 -13.50 2.23
CA LEU A 187 -15.21 -12.45 2.06
C LEU A 187 -15.79 -12.03 3.42
N ALA A 188 -16.18 -12.99 4.27
CA ALA A 188 -16.67 -12.69 5.61
C ALA A 188 -15.61 -11.98 6.46
N MET A 189 -14.36 -12.45 6.42
CA MET A 189 -13.23 -11.82 7.10
C MET A 189 -12.95 -10.42 6.55
N GLY A 190 -13.02 -10.21 5.24
CA GLY A 190 -12.82 -8.92 4.61
C GLY A 190 -13.88 -7.89 5.01
N VAL A 191 -15.16 -8.29 5.01
CA VAL A 191 -16.25 -7.43 5.49
C VAL A 191 -16.07 -7.10 6.97
N ALA A 192 -15.80 -8.12 7.81
CA ALA A 192 -15.59 -7.92 9.24
C ALA A 192 -14.38 -7.01 9.52
N SER A 193 -13.28 -7.17 8.77
CA SER A 193 -12.08 -6.34 8.89
C SER A 193 -12.35 -4.90 8.50
N TYR A 194 -13.05 -4.68 7.38
CA TYR A 194 -13.38 -3.32 6.94
C TYR A 194 -14.27 -2.60 7.96
N VAL A 195 -15.31 -3.28 8.47
CA VAL A 195 -16.18 -2.74 9.52
C VAL A 195 -15.40 -2.46 10.79
N PHE A 196 -14.52 -3.38 11.22
CA PHE A 196 -13.68 -3.20 12.40
C PHE A 196 -12.76 -1.98 12.26
N VAL A 197 -12.02 -1.85 11.15
CA VAL A 197 -11.10 -0.73 10.93
C VAL A 197 -11.83 0.61 10.91
N VAL A 198 -12.94 0.71 10.17
CA VAL A 198 -13.71 1.97 10.09
C VAL A 198 -14.30 2.35 11.45
N ARG A 199 -14.84 1.38 12.20
CA ARG A 199 -15.43 1.61 13.53
C ARG A 199 -14.38 1.94 14.60
N SER A 200 -13.20 1.33 14.53
CA SER A 200 -12.13 1.60 15.49
C SER A 200 -11.45 2.93 15.26
N LEU A 201 -11.40 3.42 14.01
CA LEU A 201 -10.83 4.72 13.68
C LEU A 201 -11.84 5.87 13.82
N SER A 202 -13.14 5.58 13.78
CA SER A 202 -14.17 6.60 14.02
C SER A 202 -14.14 7.06 15.48
N HIS A 203 -13.94 8.36 15.68
CA HIS A 203 -14.01 9.02 16.98
C HIS A 203 -14.50 10.45 16.77
N ASP A 204 -15.01 11.05 17.85
CA ASP A 204 -15.57 12.39 17.83
C ASP A 204 -14.70 13.34 18.65
N HIS A 205 -14.70 14.59 18.22
CA HIS A 205 -14.14 15.71 18.98
C HIS A 205 -15.21 16.78 19.18
N ALA A 206 -15.07 17.56 20.24
CA ALA A 206 -15.85 18.78 20.44
C ALA A 206 -14.92 20.00 20.43
N LEU A 207 -15.48 21.15 20.08
CA LEU A 207 -14.84 22.46 20.26
C LEU A 207 -15.57 23.17 21.40
N PRO A 208 -15.02 23.15 22.62
CA PRO A 208 -15.59 23.91 23.72
C PRO A 208 -15.39 25.40 23.43
N ALA A 209 -16.43 26.21 23.65
CA ALA A 209 -16.38 27.65 23.37
C ALA A 209 -15.28 28.39 24.15
N SER A 210 -14.76 27.80 25.24
CA SER A 210 -13.63 28.33 26.01
C SER A 210 -12.30 28.30 25.26
N ASP A 211 -12.13 27.36 24.32
CA ASP A 211 -10.85 27.08 23.68
C ASP A 211 -10.79 27.66 22.26
N VAL A 212 -11.79 28.48 21.89
CA VAL A 212 -11.90 29.16 20.59
C VAL A 212 -11.50 30.62 20.77
N GLU A 213 -10.32 30.96 20.29
CA GLU A 213 -9.78 32.31 20.30
C GLU A 213 -10.05 33.02 18.97
N ARG A 214 -10.32 34.33 19.02
CA ARG A 214 -10.46 35.15 17.82
C ARG A 214 -9.09 35.61 17.37
N VAL A 215 -8.76 35.35 16.10
CA VAL A 215 -7.50 35.79 15.49
C VAL A 215 -7.76 37.11 14.74
N VAL A 216 -6.91 38.08 15.04
CA VAL A 216 -6.86 39.40 14.38
C VAL A 216 -5.48 39.56 13.77
N ASN A 217 -5.41 40.11 12.56
CA ASN A 217 -4.16 40.33 11.85
C ASN A 217 -3.38 41.52 12.44
N ALA A 218 -2.17 41.81 11.90
CA ALA A 218 -1.34 42.93 12.35
C ALA A 218 -1.96 44.34 12.15
N ARG A 219 -3.12 44.42 11.49
CA ARG A 219 -3.91 45.64 11.26
C ARG A 219 -5.22 45.66 12.07
N ASP A 220 -5.36 44.78 13.08
CA ASP A 220 -6.57 44.59 13.90
C ASP A 220 -7.82 44.15 13.09
N GLU A 221 -7.66 43.60 11.89
CA GLU A 221 -8.77 43.05 11.11
C GLU A 221 -9.02 41.59 11.51
N PHE A 222 -10.29 41.23 11.64
CA PHE A 222 -10.71 39.88 12.03
C PHE A 222 -10.39 38.87 10.92
N GLU A 223 -9.51 37.93 11.20
CA GLU A 223 -8.99 36.95 10.24
C GLU A 223 -9.67 35.58 10.40
N GLY A 224 -10.13 35.26 11.62
CA GLY A 224 -10.87 34.03 11.87
C GLY A 224 -10.81 33.56 13.33
N TYR A 225 -10.93 32.25 13.53
CA TYR A 225 -10.87 31.62 14.85
C TYR A 225 -9.74 30.58 14.92
N ARG A 226 -9.04 30.47 16.05
CA ARG A 226 -8.03 29.45 16.31
C ARG A 226 -8.29 28.76 17.63
N GLY A 227 -7.90 27.50 17.75
CA GLY A 227 -7.99 26.79 19.01
C GLY A 227 -7.59 25.34 18.91
N HIS A 228 -7.99 24.57 19.91
CA HIS A 228 -7.75 23.13 19.98
C HIS A 228 -9.03 22.37 20.30
N THR A 229 -9.16 21.15 19.76
CA THR A 229 -10.29 20.28 20.07
C THR A 229 -10.13 19.60 21.43
N THR A 230 -11.24 19.09 21.98
CA THR A 230 -11.18 18.20 23.16
C THR A 230 -10.37 16.96 22.87
N LEU A 231 -9.80 16.34 23.91
CA LEU A 231 -9.14 15.05 23.77
C LEU A 231 -10.15 13.98 23.38
N GLY A 232 -9.98 13.39 22.20
CA GLY A 232 -10.81 12.32 21.63
C GLY A 232 -9.90 11.29 20.98
N GLY A 233 -10.15 10.00 21.17
CA GLY A 233 -9.27 8.95 20.62
C GLY A 233 -7.79 9.10 21.03
N GLU A 234 -7.52 9.57 22.26
CA GLU A 234 -6.17 9.79 22.84
C GLU A 234 -5.34 10.92 22.21
N HIS A 235 -5.93 11.77 21.37
CA HIS A 235 -5.24 12.93 20.79
C HIS A 235 -6.19 14.14 20.68
N ARG A 236 -5.67 15.26 20.18
CA ARG A 236 -6.43 16.47 19.89
C ARG A 236 -5.91 17.09 18.60
N HIS A 237 -6.72 17.96 18.00
CA HIS A 237 -6.33 18.71 16.83
C HIS A 237 -6.31 20.19 17.12
N ASP A 238 -5.34 20.86 16.51
CA ASP A 238 -5.32 22.31 16.40
C ASP A 238 -6.19 22.69 15.21
N PHE A 239 -6.87 23.83 15.25
CA PHE A 239 -7.68 24.28 14.12
C PHE A 239 -7.52 25.77 13.88
N GLU A 240 -7.74 26.16 12.63
CA GLU A 240 -7.87 27.54 12.19
C GLU A 240 -9.12 27.57 11.30
N LEU A 241 -10.10 28.39 11.68
CA LEU A 241 -11.37 28.57 10.97
C LEU A 241 -11.39 29.96 10.34
N ASP A 242 -12.13 30.06 9.23
CA ASP A 242 -12.40 31.31 8.55
C ASP A 242 -13.28 32.26 9.39
N THR A 243 -13.59 33.42 8.81
CA THR A 243 -14.46 34.43 9.43
C THR A 243 -15.91 33.97 9.64
N GLU A 244 -16.37 32.97 8.89
CA GLU A 244 -17.69 32.36 9.01
C GLU A 244 -17.73 31.23 10.07
N GLY A 245 -16.56 30.83 10.58
CA GLY A 245 -16.40 29.71 11.51
C GLY A 245 -16.50 28.34 10.84
N MET A 246 -16.15 28.27 9.56
CA MET A 246 -15.98 27.05 8.80
C MET A 246 -14.49 26.79 8.55
N GLY A 247 -14.12 25.52 8.40
CA GLY A 247 -12.74 25.15 8.12
C GLY A 247 -12.46 23.69 8.41
N ARG A 248 -11.19 23.36 8.52
CA ARG A 248 -10.72 22.02 8.87
C ARG A 248 -9.72 22.10 10.01
N THR A 249 -9.69 21.07 10.84
CA THR A 249 -8.61 20.91 11.79
C THR A 249 -7.29 20.59 11.08
N LYS A 250 -6.17 20.98 11.67
CA LYS A 250 -4.83 20.57 11.22
C LYS A 250 -4.71 19.05 11.29
N THR A 251 -3.99 18.49 10.33
CA THR A 251 -3.81 17.03 10.25
C THR A 251 -2.95 16.57 11.44
N THR A 252 -3.55 15.75 12.30
CA THR A 252 -2.85 15.05 13.40
C THR A 252 -3.11 13.56 13.23
N ASN A 253 -2.12 12.71 13.48
CA ASN A 253 -2.23 11.25 13.35
C ASN A 253 -2.85 10.79 11.99
N GLY A 254 -2.53 11.50 10.91
CA GLY A 254 -2.92 11.15 9.55
C GLY A 254 -4.38 11.46 9.16
N HIS A 255 -5.12 12.25 9.95
CA HIS A 255 -6.48 12.66 9.61
C HIS A 255 -6.80 14.08 10.10
N SER A 256 -7.93 14.60 9.64
CA SER A 256 -8.47 15.93 9.98
C SER A 256 -9.99 15.84 10.14
N HIS A 257 -10.59 16.84 10.75
CA HIS A 257 -12.04 16.95 10.85
C HIS A 257 -12.53 18.22 10.17
N ALA A 258 -13.65 18.13 9.45
CA ALA A 258 -14.39 19.31 9.01
C ALA A 258 -15.06 19.98 10.22
N VAL A 259 -14.93 21.29 10.34
CA VAL A 259 -15.55 22.07 11.42
C VAL A 259 -16.51 23.06 10.80
N ARG A 260 -17.73 23.13 11.36
CA ARG A 260 -18.75 24.06 10.92
C ARG A 260 -19.43 24.70 12.12
N LYS A 261 -19.50 26.03 12.11
CA LYS A 261 -20.32 26.78 13.06
C LYS A 261 -21.82 26.46 12.85
N SER A 262 -22.51 26.20 13.95
CA SER A 262 -23.93 25.86 14.02
C SER A 262 -24.62 26.73 15.07
N SER A 263 -25.95 26.76 15.08
CA SER A 263 -26.74 27.52 16.07
C SER A 263 -26.50 27.08 17.52
N ALA A 264 -25.98 25.87 17.74
CA ALA A 264 -25.67 25.30 19.05
C ALA A 264 -24.17 25.36 19.43
N GLY A 265 -23.32 26.02 18.62
CA GLY A 265 -21.86 26.07 18.83
C GLY A 265 -21.09 25.66 17.58
N TYR A 266 -20.10 24.78 17.74
CA TYR A 266 -19.30 24.24 16.63
C TYR A 266 -19.55 22.74 16.47
N ALA A 267 -19.87 22.31 15.25
CA ALA A 267 -20.02 20.91 14.90
C ALA A 267 -18.74 20.40 14.25
N VAL A 268 -18.24 19.26 14.74
CA VAL A 268 -17.08 18.56 14.17
C VAL A 268 -17.58 17.35 13.39
N GLY A 269 -17.16 17.24 12.14
CA GLY A 269 -17.45 16.10 11.28
C GLY A 269 -16.67 14.84 11.67
N PRO A 270 -16.98 13.70 11.03
CA PRO A 270 -16.22 12.46 11.22
C PRO A 270 -14.76 12.64 10.79
N PRO A 271 -13.84 11.77 11.25
CA PRO A 271 -12.44 11.83 10.87
C PRO A 271 -12.26 11.50 9.38
N GLU A 272 -11.54 12.36 8.68
CA GLU A 272 -11.26 12.25 7.26
C GLU A 272 -9.75 12.06 7.02
N GLY A 273 -9.38 11.11 6.18
CA GLY A 273 -7.99 10.89 5.77
C GLY A 273 -7.31 9.64 6.34
N PHE A 274 -7.93 8.94 7.29
CA PHE A 274 -7.38 7.69 7.83
C PHE A 274 -7.19 6.58 6.79
N LEU A 275 -8.15 6.46 5.87
CA LEU A 275 -8.13 5.47 4.80
C LEU A 275 -7.97 6.19 3.47
N GLN A 276 -6.72 6.32 3.02
CA GLN A 276 -6.38 6.92 1.72
C GLN A 276 -5.73 5.88 0.83
N ALA A 277 -6.18 5.78 -0.43
CA ALA A 277 -5.46 5.05 -1.46
C ALA A 277 -4.62 6.04 -2.27
N ARG A 278 -3.52 6.49 -1.68
CA ARG A 278 -2.59 7.44 -2.30
C ARG A 278 -2.07 6.87 -3.62
N VAL A 279 -2.10 7.67 -4.68
CA VAL A 279 -1.56 7.31 -6.00
C VAL A 279 -0.28 8.14 -6.22
N PRO A 280 0.91 7.55 -6.04
CA PRO A 280 2.16 8.26 -6.19
C PRO A 280 2.59 8.33 -7.65
N LYS A 281 3.05 9.51 -8.09
CA LYS A 281 3.89 9.68 -9.28
C LYS A 281 5.32 9.87 -8.82
N TYR A 282 6.17 8.87 -9.09
CA TYR A 282 7.56 8.85 -8.63
C TYR A 282 8.48 9.60 -9.59
N GLY A 283 9.51 10.25 -9.04
CA GLY A 283 10.62 10.82 -9.80
C GLY A 283 11.87 9.94 -9.72
N LYS A 284 12.92 10.29 -10.47
CA LYS A 284 14.25 9.67 -10.36
C LYS A 284 15.14 10.46 -9.41
N ILE A 285 15.72 9.79 -8.42
CA ILE A 285 16.56 10.41 -7.40
C ILE A 285 18.05 10.37 -7.79
N ARG A 286 18.76 11.46 -7.48
CA ARG A 286 20.23 11.56 -7.44
C ARG A 286 20.67 12.31 -6.19
N PHE A 287 21.94 12.19 -5.82
CA PHE A 287 22.47 12.82 -4.61
C PHE A 287 23.57 13.81 -4.94
N LEU A 288 23.75 14.81 -4.08
CA LEU A 288 24.96 15.62 -3.97
C LEU A 288 25.69 15.25 -2.69
N ASP A 289 27.03 15.18 -2.74
CA ASP A 289 27.86 14.97 -1.56
C ASP A 289 28.06 16.27 -0.75
N ARG A 290 28.87 16.20 0.33
CA ARG A 290 29.17 17.36 1.20
C ARG A 290 29.90 18.50 0.48
N GLN A 291 30.45 18.25 -0.71
CA GLN A 291 31.11 19.24 -1.54
C GLN A 291 30.20 19.76 -2.66
N GLY A 292 28.95 19.27 -2.74
CA GLY A 292 28.00 19.62 -3.80
C GLY A 292 28.23 18.85 -5.10
N VAL A 293 29.08 17.81 -5.10
CA VAL A 293 29.38 17.03 -6.30
C VAL A 293 28.32 15.95 -6.50
N PRO A 294 27.78 15.77 -7.73
CA PRO A 294 26.82 14.71 -8.03
C PRO A 294 27.35 13.30 -7.74
N LYS A 295 26.51 12.49 -7.11
CA LYS A 295 26.74 11.06 -6.80
C LYS A 295 25.45 10.27 -7.00
N ASP A 296 25.60 9.01 -7.40
CA ASP A 296 24.47 8.08 -7.54
C ASP A 296 23.89 7.63 -6.20
N ARG A 297 24.65 7.77 -5.11
CA ARG A 297 24.25 7.39 -3.75
C ARG A 297 24.76 8.42 -2.75
N GLY A 298 23.93 8.70 -1.76
CA GLY A 298 24.33 9.40 -0.55
C GLY A 298 25.23 8.56 0.35
N ILE A 299 25.49 9.04 1.56
CA ILE A 299 26.36 8.38 2.53
C ILE A 299 25.62 7.23 3.24
N SER A 300 26.38 6.29 3.81
CA SER A 300 25.87 5.27 4.72
C SER A 300 26.10 5.69 6.17
N VAL A 301 25.05 5.62 6.99
CA VAL A 301 25.12 5.87 8.44
C VAL A 301 25.26 4.57 9.26
N GLY A 302 25.66 3.46 8.62
CA GLY A 302 25.77 2.16 9.27
C GLY A 302 24.44 1.41 9.42
N SER A 303 23.42 1.77 8.63
CA SER A 303 22.16 1.02 8.57
C SER A 303 22.35 -0.33 7.89
N GLU A 304 21.81 -1.40 8.48
CA GLU A 304 21.84 -2.76 7.92
C GLU A 304 21.12 -2.84 6.55
N TRP A 305 20.04 -2.07 6.40
CA TRP A 305 19.31 -1.93 5.14
C TRP A 305 19.86 -0.76 4.33
N SER A 306 20.50 -1.07 3.20
CA SER A 306 21.09 -0.12 2.24
C SER A 306 20.10 0.47 1.23
N TYR A 307 18.79 0.27 1.45
CA TYR A 307 17.73 0.77 0.58
C TYR A 307 17.69 2.31 0.53
N ARG A 308 17.90 2.96 1.68
CA ARG A 308 17.98 4.43 1.79
C ARG A 308 19.43 4.89 1.88
N SER A 309 19.74 5.98 1.18
CA SER A 309 21.02 6.68 1.29
C SER A 309 20.82 8.02 1.99
N PHE A 310 21.85 8.52 2.68
CA PHE A 310 21.71 9.68 3.56
C PHE A 310 22.42 10.92 3.02
N ILE A 311 21.90 12.09 3.35
CA ILE A 311 22.52 13.41 3.11
C ILE A 311 22.89 14.05 4.44
N ASP A 312 23.99 14.80 4.44
CA ASP A 312 24.59 15.40 5.63
C ASP A 312 24.01 16.79 5.90
N GLY A 313 23.53 17.02 7.11
CA GLY A 313 22.91 18.27 7.50
C GLY A 313 23.89 19.44 7.65
N ASN A 314 23.42 20.63 7.31
CA ASN A 314 24.19 21.86 7.27
C ASN A 314 25.41 21.77 6.34
N THR A 315 25.24 21.11 5.19
CA THR A 315 26.22 21.03 4.10
C THR A 315 25.52 21.18 2.75
N PRO A 316 26.24 21.41 1.65
CA PRO A 316 25.68 21.39 0.30
C PRO A 316 25.04 20.06 -0.13
N ALA A 317 25.17 18.98 0.66
CA ALA A 317 24.60 17.68 0.33
C ALA A 317 23.08 17.77 0.19
N ALA A 318 22.56 17.22 -0.90
CA ALA A 318 21.14 17.30 -1.25
C ALA A 318 20.67 16.00 -1.90
N ALA A 319 19.40 15.69 -1.72
CA ALA A 319 18.70 14.68 -2.50
C ALA A 319 17.86 15.40 -3.55
N ILE A 320 18.00 15.01 -4.82
CA ILE A 320 17.35 15.69 -5.95
C ILE A 320 16.50 14.67 -6.68
N TRP A 321 15.20 14.93 -6.75
CA TRP A 321 14.26 14.15 -7.55
C TRP A 321 13.96 14.88 -8.84
N LYS A 322 14.15 14.19 -9.95
CA LYS A 322 13.72 14.63 -11.27
C LYS A 322 12.39 13.97 -11.62
N PHE A 323 11.34 14.76 -11.75
CA PHE A 323 10.02 14.32 -12.21
C PHE A 323 9.88 14.62 -13.71
N GLY A 324 9.22 13.73 -14.45
CA GLY A 324 8.85 13.93 -15.84
C GLY A 324 7.33 14.09 -16.01
N ASP A 325 6.89 14.53 -17.19
CA ASP A 325 5.49 14.78 -17.55
C ASP A 325 4.75 15.67 -16.53
N VAL A 326 5.42 16.69 -15.99
CA VAL A 326 4.82 17.65 -15.07
C VAL A 326 4.10 18.72 -15.87
N ASP A 327 2.80 18.87 -15.64
CA ASP A 327 1.96 19.85 -16.32
C ASP A 327 0.88 20.40 -15.37
N ALA A 328 0.07 21.34 -15.87
CA ALA A 328 -1.01 21.95 -15.11
C ALA A 328 -2.09 20.95 -14.65
N THR A 329 -2.18 19.75 -15.24
CA THR A 329 -3.16 18.74 -14.83
C THR A 329 -2.83 18.08 -13.49
N LEU A 330 -1.57 18.20 -13.05
CA LEU A 330 -1.12 17.71 -11.74
C LEU A 330 -1.43 18.68 -10.60
N LEU A 331 -1.79 19.92 -10.92
CA LEU A 331 -2.14 20.93 -9.91
C LEU A 331 -3.53 20.66 -9.34
N ARG A 332 -3.69 20.98 -8.06
CA ARG A 332 -4.96 21.00 -7.34
C ARG A 332 -5.31 22.43 -6.98
N GLU A 333 -6.57 22.64 -6.63
CA GLU A 333 -7.08 23.97 -6.27
C GLU A 333 -7.65 23.91 -4.85
N ASP A 334 -7.28 24.90 -4.04
CA ASP A 334 -7.84 25.19 -2.73
C ASP A 334 -8.25 26.67 -2.64
N GLU A 335 -8.60 27.13 -1.43
CA GLU A 335 -9.00 28.52 -1.17
C GLU A 335 -7.86 29.53 -1.40
N GLN A 336 -6.60 29.09 -1.40
CA GLN A 336 -5.41 29.91 -1.55
C GLN A 336 -4.87 29.92 -2.99
N GLY A 337 -5.34 28.99 -3.83
CA GLY A 337 -5.10 28.96 -5.27
C GLY A 337 -4.74 27.58 -5.77
N GLN A 338 -4.01 27.54 -6.90
CA GLN A 338 -3.50 26.29 -7.44
C GLN A 338 -2.19 25.88 -6.77
N TYR A 339 -2.04 24.59 -6.47
CA TYR A 339 -0.85 24.03 -5.82
C TYR A 339 -0.49 22.63 -6.34
N LEU A 340 0.78 22.28 -6.30
CA LEU A 340 1.31 20.95 -6.58
C LEU A 340 1.39 20.14 -5.27
N PRO A 341 0.64 19.03 -5.13
CA PRO A 341 0.68 18.19 -3.94
C PRO A 341 1.94 17.30 -3.93
N LEU A 342 2.94 17.69 -3.16
CA LEU A 342 4.18 16.94 -2.99
C LEU A 342 4.15 16.19 -1.65
N ALA A 343 4.50 14.91 -1.65
CA ALA A 343 4.66 14.13 -0.43
C ALA A 343 6.12 13.73 -0.24
N LEU A 344 6.61 13.84 0.99
CA LEU A 344 7.98 13.55 1.36
C LEU A 344 8.03 12.66 2.61
N ILE A 345 8.81 11.58 2.55
CA ILE A 345 9.04 10.65 3.65
C ILE A 345 10.51 10.74 4.02
N VAL A 346 10.80 11.29 5.20
CA VAL A 346 12.19 11.47 5.63
C VAL A 346 12.55 10.43 6.67
N ARG A 347 13.61 9.66 6.42
CA ARG A 347 14.24 8.90 7.49
C ARG A 347 15.23 9.78 8.23
N VAL A 348 15.03 9.96 9.53
CA VAL A 348 15.87 10.85 10.32
C VAL A 348 16.93 10.03 11.07
N PHE A 349 18.22 10.35 10.84
CA PHE A 349 19.32 9.79 11.61
C PHE A 349 20.04 10.89 12.39
N ARG A 350 20.17 10.68 13.71
CA ARG A 350 20.81 11.62 14.63
C ARG A 350 22.11 11.02 15.15
N THR A 351 23.19 11.80 15.12
CA THR A 351 24.47 11.38 15.70
C THR A 351 24.51 11.46 17.22
N HIS A 352 23.63 12.24 17.82
CA HIS A 352 23.56 12.42 19.26
C HIS A 352 22.11 12.35 19.76
N LYS A 353 21.94 11.90 21.00
CA LYS A 353 20.64 11.78 21.67
C LYS A 353 20.15 13.17 22.10
N GLY A 354 19.48 13.88 21.18
CA GLY A 354 18.78 15.13 21.48
C GLY A 354 17.43 14.88 22.16
N VAL A 355 16.53 15.87 22.09
CA VAL A 355 15.14 15.72 22.57
C VAL A 355 14.37 14.81 21.61
N ILE A 356 13.86 13.69 22.14
CA ILE A 356 13.02 12.73 21.40
C ILE A 356 11.73 13.43 20.98
N GLY A 357 11.31 13.27 19.73
CA GLY A 357 10.08 13.87 19.19
C GLY A 357 10.22 15.31 18.70
N ARG A 358 11.36 15.99 18.91
CA ARG A 358 11.60 17.29 18.28
C ARG A 358 11.78 17.12 16.76
N PRO A 359 11.12 17.86 15.87
CA PRO A 359 11.37 17.77 14.44
C PRO A 359 12.76 18.30 14.04
N ILE A 360 13.26 17.85 12.89
CA ILE A 360 14.51 18.33 12.29
C ILE A 360 14.18 19.25 11.12
N THR A 361 14.87 20.37 11.01
CA THR A 361 14.60 21.35 9.96
C THR A 361 15.21 20.93 8.63
N GLY A 362 14.40 20.92 7.59
CA GLY A 362 14.82 20.75 6.21
C GLY A 362 14.33 21.89 5.34
N GLN A 363 14.79 21.92 4.09
CA GLN A 363 14.24 22.80 3.06
C GLN A 363 14.03 22.04 1.76
N ILE A 364 13.01 22.47 1.02
CA ILE A 364 12.69 22.01 -0.33
C ILE A 364 12.86 23.20 -1.28
N GLN A 365 13.52 22.98 -2.39
CA GLN A 365 13.68 23.98 -3.45
C GLN A 365 13.31 23.35 -4.79
N LEU A 366 12.48 24.03 -5.56
CA LEU A 366 12.12 23.62 -6.92
C LEU A 366 13.08 24.29 -7.89
N ARG A 367 13.51 23.57 -8.92
CA ARG A 367 14.48 24.07 -9.90
C ARG A 367 14.17 23.55 -11.29
N ASN A 368 14.41 24.39 -12.29
CA ASN A 368 14.36 23.96 -13.68
C ASN A 368 15.59 23.07 -14.02
N PRO A 369 15.40 21.84 -14.55
CA PRO A 369 16.51 20.96 -14.90
C PRO A 369 17.39 21.48 -16.05
N GLU A 370 16.84 22.28 -16.95
CA GLU A 370 17.57 22.80 -18.12
C GLU A 370 18.28 24.13 -17.82
N ASP A 371 17.68 24.97 -16.97
CA ASP A 371 18.31 26.18 -16.44
C ASP A 371 18.34 26.14 -14.89
N PRO A 372 19.44 25.65 -14.29
CA PRO A 372 19.58 25.57 -12.85
C PRO A 372 19.60 26.93 -12.12
N GLU A 373 19.72 28.04 -12.85
CA GLU A 373 19.71 29.37 -12.26
C GLU A 373 18.30 29.84 -11.87
N ILE A 374 17.26 29.24 -12.49
CA ILE A 374 15.85 29.47 -12.17
C ILE A 374 15.44 28.49 -11.07
N ALA A 375 15.30 29.00 -9.84
CA ALA A 375 14.98 28.19 -8.67
C ALA A 375 14.03 28.93 -7.72
N SER A 376 13.12 28.20 -7.09
CA SER A 376 12.23 28.76 -6.08
C SER A 376 12.99 29.19 -4.83
N ASP A 377 12.43 30.10 -4.06
CA ASP A 377 12.85 30.37 -2.69
C ASP A 377 12.74 29.06 -1.87
N PRO A 378 13.68 28.75 -0.95
CA PRO A 378 13.64 27.53 -0.17
C PRO A 378 12.41 27.50 0.73
N ILE A 379 11.62 26.43 0.60
CA ILE A 379 10.43 26.17 1.41
C ILE A 379 10.87 25.36 2.64
N PRO A 380 10.84 25.94 3.85
CA PRO A 380 11.25 25.23 5.05
C PRO A 380 10.20 24.19 5.43
N PHE A 381 10.65 23.03 5.91
CA PHE A 381 9.77 22.00 6.46
C PHE A 381 10.38 21.34 7.68
N GLN A 382 9.55 20.63 8.44
CA GLN A 382 9.92 19.98 9.69
C GLN A 382 9.75 18.46 9.56
N ALA A 383 10.86 17.75 9.53
CA ALA A 383 10.89 16.30 9.38
C ALA A 383 10.79 15.59 10.74
N LEU A 384 9.83 14.68 10.87
CA LEU A 384 9.78 13.66 11.91
C LEU A 384 10.02 12.28 11.30
N ASP A 385 10.70 11.41 12.05
CA ASP A 385 10.98 10.06 11.56
C ASP A 385 9.67 9.29 11.35
N GLN A 386 9.59 8.56 10.23
CA GLN A 386 8.44 7.72 9.84
C GLN A 386 7.11 8.44 9.55
N GLN A 387 7.11 9.77 9.47
CA GLN A 387 5.93 10.53 9.07
C GLN A 387 6.00 10.88 7.58
N VAL A 388 4.84 10.80 6.90
CA VAL A 388 4.69 11.38 5.56
C VAL A 388 4.35 12.85 5.72
N ASP A 389 5.28 13.70 5.31
CA ASP A 389 5.08 15.13 5.25
C ASP A 389 4.40 15.50 3.92
N GLN A 390 3.32 16.27 3.98
CA GLN A 390 2.55 16.67 2.81
C GLN A 390 2.71 18.17 2.61
N GLN A 391 3.33 18.52 1.49
CA GLN A 391 3.65 19.89 1.11
C GLN A 391 2.74 20.30 -0.04
N GLN A 392 2.00 21.38 0.16
CA GLN A 392 1.17 22.01 -0.86
C GLN A 392 1.97 23.14 -1.48
N ILE A 393 2.69 22.84 -2.57
CA ILE A 393 3.58 23.82 -3.20
C ILE A 393 2.73 24.73 -4.08
N SER A 394 2.59 26.00 -3.72
CA SER A 394 1.86 26.99 -4.52
C SER A 394 2.34 27.01 -5.98
N ARG A 395 1.43 27.22 -6.93
CA ARG A 395 1.76 27.44 -8.34
C ARG A 395 2.59 28.72 -8.51
N ILE A 396 2.23 29.78 -7.79
CA ILE A 396 3.00 31.02 -7.80
C ILE A 396 3.99 30.97 -6.64
N LEU A 397 5.27 30.95 -6.98
CA LEU A 397 6.40 30.90 -6.05
C LEU A 397 7.21 32.19 -6.18
N LYS A 398 8.20 32.37 -5.30
CA LYS A 398 9.19 33.44 -5.44
C LYS A 398 10.48 32.85 -5.97
N ASP A 399 11.18 33.58 -6.83
CA ASP A 399 12.53 33.21 -7.27
C ASP A 399 13.57 33.45 -6.16
N ALA A 400 14.54 32.55 -6.05
CA ALA A 400 15.58 32.59 -5.03
C ALA A 400 16.51 33.82 -5.15
N LYS A 401 16.71 34.34 -6.36
CA LYS A 401 17.67 35.44 -6.62
C LYS A 401 16.98 36.80 -6.65
N THR A 402 15.94 36.91 -7.47
CA THR A 402 15.23 38.17 -7.73
C THR A 402 14.13 38.44 -6.71
N ARG A 403 13.61 37.39 -6.04
CA ARG A 403 12.41 37.42 -5.18
C ARG A 403 11.14 37.88 -5.90
N GLU A 404 11.17 37.89 -7.22
CA GLU A 404 9.98 38.13 -8.06
C GLU A 404 9.12 36.86 -8.11
N ASN A 405 7.86 37.03 -8.50
CA ASN A 405 6.94 35.90 -8.64
C ASN A 405 7.33 35.09 -9.88
N ILE A 406 7.43 33.77 -9.72
CA ILE A 406 7.65 32.79 -10.79
C ILE A 406 6.52 31.76 -10.78
N ASP A 407 6.14 31.27 -11.96
CA ASP A 407 5.13 30.23 -12.12
C ASP A 407 5.79 28.84 -12.12
N LEU A 408 5.23 27.92 -11.35
CA LEU A 408 5.71 26.55 -11.22
C LEU A 408 5.71 25.82 -12.57
N ILE A 409 4.68 25.99 -13.39
CA ILE A 409 4.54 25.28 -14.66
C ILE A 409 5.25 26.03 -15.79
N ASP A 410 5.11 27.36 -15.84
CA ASP A 410 5.62 28.11 -16.99
C ASP A 410 7.15 28.39 -16.87
N ASP A 411 7.70 28.54 -15.66
CA ASP A 411 9.12 28.90 -15.45
C ASP A 411 9.97 27.74 -14.89
N LEU A 412 9.45 26.98 -13.92
CA LEU A 412 10.23 25.94 -13.22
C LEU A 412 10.19 24.56 -13.89
N VAL A 413 9.19 24.30 -14.72
CA VAL A 413 9.11 23.07 -15.52
C VAL A 413 9.78 23.32 -16.88
N SER A 414 10.63 22.40 -17.32
CA SER A 414 11.27 22.51 -18.64
C SER A 414 10.28 22.29 -19.78
N ASP A 415 10.66 22.66 -21.01
CA ASP A 415 9.87 22.40 -22.22
C ASP A 415 9.55 20.91 -22.44
N LYS A 416 10.32 20.01 -21.81
CA LYS A 416 10.11 18.56 -21.82
C LYS A 416 9.16 18.06 -20.72
N GLY A 417 8.58 18.97 -19.93
CA GLY A 417 7.74 18.63 -18.78
C GLY A 417 8.55 18.09 -17.59
N GLU A 418 9.82 18.50 -17.42
CA GLU A 418 10.66 17.99 -16.33
C GLU A 418 10.81 19.02 -15.19
N LEU A 419 10.77 18.55 -13.95
CA LEU A 419 10.92 19.38 -12.73
C LEU A 419 11.92 18.75 -11.77
N GLU A 420 12.84 19.54 -11.20
CA GLU A 420 13.70 19.08 -10.11
C GLU A 420 13.22 19.58 -8.74
N VAL A 421 13.13 18.64 -7.79
CA VAL A 421 12.86 18.92 -6.38
C VAL A 421 14.12 18.61 -5.59
N VAL A 422 14.73 19.64 -5.01
CA VAL A 422 15.96 19.58 -4.23
C VAL A 422 15.61 19.62 -2.74
N VAL A 423 16.03 18.62 -1.98
CA VAL A 423 15.80 18.53 -0.53
C VAL A 423 17.13 18.55 0.21
N GLN A 424 17.23 19.41 1.23
CA GLN A 424 18.41 19.56 2.07
C GLN A 424 18.06 19.49 3.56
N CYS A 425 19.02 19.02 4.35
CA CYS A 425 18.95 19.01 5.81
C CYS A 425 19.69 20.24 6.35
N LEU A 426 19.04 21.04 7.20
CA LEU A 426 19.62 22.29 7.72
C LEU A 426 20.33 22.08 9.07
N ASP A 427 19.97 21.04 9.81
CA ASP A 427 20.50 20.85 11.16
C ASP A 427 21.85 20.11 11.14
N ARG A 428 22.89 20.75 11.69
CA ARG A 428 24.24 20.18 11.76
C ARG A 428 24.29 18.90 12.59
N GLY A 429 24.96 17.87 12.07
CA GLY A 429 25.12 16.58 12.76
C GLY A 429 23.87 15.68 12.69
N MET A 430 22.87 16.09 11.92
CA MET A 430 21.68 15.32 11.59
C MET A 430 21.74 14.91 10.12
N TYR A 431 21.09 13.79 9.79
CA TYR A 431 21.13 13.22 8.45
C TYR A 431 19.73 12.84 8.01
N PHE A 432 19.40 13.16 6.76
CA PHE A 432 18.16 12.72 6.12
C PHE A 432 18.43 11.56 5.18
N GLY A 433 17.69 10.47 5.37
CA GLY A 433 17.77 9.27 4.57
C GLY A 433 16.61 9.18 3.60
N PHE A 434 16.94 8.93 2.33
CA PHE A 434 15.99 8.89 1.23
C PHE A 434 16.22 7.69 0.31
N ALA A 435 15.13 7.17 -0.22
CA ALA A 435 15.03 6.31 -1.38
C ALA A 435 14.22 7.01 -2.49
N GLN A 436 14.14 6.41 -3.67
CA GLN A 436 13.45 7.03 -4.80
C GLN A 436 11.96 7.22 -4.51
N ALA A 437 11.29 6.21 -3.92
CA ALA A 437 9.89 6.27 -3.51
C ALA A 437 9.56 7.24 -2.36
N ASP A 438 10.56 7.83 -1.70
CA ASP A 438 10.34 8.68 -0.54
C ASP A 438 9.91 10.11 -0.91
N CYS A 439 10.02 10.53 -2.17
CA CYS A 439 9.41 11.77 -2.66
C CYS A 439 8.56 11.49 -3.90
N TYR A 440 7.30 11.91 -3.87
CA TYR A 440 6.37 11.69 -4.97
C TYR A 440 5.34 12.82 -5.07
N ILE A 441 4.88 13.07 -6.30
CA ILE A 441 3.72 13.92 -6.56
C ILE A 441 2.48 13.07 -6.29
N ARG A 442 1.56 13.57 -5.46
CA ARG A 442 0.35 12.85 -5.07
C ARG A 442 -0.78 13.13 -6.06
N LEU A 443 -0.99 12.18 -6.96
CA LEU A 443 -2.15 12.18 -7.86
C LEU A 443 -3.45 11.98 -7.05
N THR A 444 -4.59 12.21 -7.71
CA THR A 444 -5.91 12.00 -7.10
C THR A 444 -5.98 10.62 -6.45
N ASP A 445 -6.40 10.58 -5.20
CA ASP A 445 -6.48 9.34 -4.44
C ASP A 445 -7.45 8.37 -5.13
N GLY A 446 -7.08 7.09 -5.15
CA GLY A 446 -7.97 6.02 -5.58
C GLY A 446 -9.03 5.72 -4.53
N SER A 447 -9.94 4.80 -4.85
CA SER A 447 -10.91 4.30 -3.87
C SER A 447 -10.23 3.38 -2.84
N PRO A 448 -10.30 3.70 -1.52
CA PRO A 448 -9.76 2.84 -0.47
C PRO A 448 -10.42 1.46 -0.45
N VAL A 449 -11.73 1.39 -0.72
CA VAL A 449 -12.49 0.14 -0.76
C VAL A 449 -11.98 -0.77 -1.87
N VAL A 450 -11.78 -0.23 -3.08
CA VAL A 450 -11.23 -0.99 -4.21
C VAL A 450 -9.80 -1.47 -3.89
N ASN A 451 -9.01 -0.65 -3.20
CA ASN A 451 -7.65 -1.05 -2.82
C ASN A 451 -7.66 -2.22 -1.82
N VAL A 452 -8.50 -2.15 -0.78
CA VAL A 452 -8.69 -3.27 0.16
C VAL A 452 -9.17 -4.53 -0.57
N MET A 453 -10.12 -4.41 -1.50
CA MET A 453 -10.57 -5.54 -2.32
C MET A 453 -9.46 -6.15 -3.17
N LYS A 454 -8.58 -5.34 -3.77
CA LYS A 454 -7.40 -5.82 -4.52
C LYS A 454 -6.46 -6.62 -3.62
N VAL A 455 -6.25 -6.20 -2.38
CA VAL A 455 -5.41 -6.93 -1.42
C VAL A 455 -6.05 -8.27 -1.03
N TYR A 456 -7.35 -8.29 -0.73
CA TYR A 456 -8.05 -9.55 -0.45
C TYR A 456 -8.07 -10.48 -1.68
N LEU A 457 -8.13 -9.95 -2.89
CA LEU A 457 -7.96 -10.74 -4.11
C LEU A 457 -6.55 -11.33 -4.20
N SER A 458 -5.51 -10.59 -3.80
CA SER A 458 -4.15 -11.14 -3.71
C SER A 458 -4.05 -12.28 -2.69
N ILE A 459 -4.70 -12.16 -1.53
CA ILE A 459 -4.75 -13.24 -0.52
C ILE A 459 -5.49 -14.46 -1.09
N TRP A 460 -6.58 -14.23 -1.81
CA TRP A 460 -7.34 -15.28 -2.48
C TRP A 460 -6.46 -16.03 -3.50
N VAL A 461 -5.68 -15.32 -4.32
CA VAL A 461 -4.74 -15.95 -5.28
C VAL A 461 -3.66 -16.77 -4.57
N GLN A 462 -3.19 -16.36 -3.39
CA GLN A 462 -2.21 -17.14 -2.62
C GLN A 462 -2.82 -18.40 -1.98
N MET A 463 -4.12 -18.34 -1.68
CA MET A 463 -4.88 -19.44 -1.07
C MET A 463 -5.22 -20.55 -2.09
N VAL A 464 -5.58 -20.16 -3.31
CA VAL A 464 -5.89 -21.07 -4.43
C VAL A 464 -4.63 -21.75 -4.91
#